data_AF-A0A8S0T6I2-F1
#
_entry.id   AF-A0A8S0T6I2-F1
#
_cell.length_a   1.000
_cell.length_b   1.000
_cell.length_c   1.000
_cell.angle_alpha   90.00
_cell.angle_beta   90.00
_cell.angle_gamma   90.00
#
_symmetry.space_group_name_H-M   'P 1'
#
loop_
_entity.id
_entity.type
_entity.pdbx_description
1 polymer ?
#
loop_
_entity_poly.entity_id
_entity_poly.type
_entity_poly.pdbx_seq_one_letter_code
_entity_poly.pdbx_strand_id
1 'polypeptide(L)' 'MDFGDMTPIFGEVEAVWSAPSTTPLEPFLFRVHGLQNDPSGLRIIVTDFQSNTFEAIRTRHQLEDMWIYRLNKGGPS' A
#
# COMPACT_ATOMS: atom_id res chain seq x y z
N MET A 1 -16.60 -15.51 -6.71
CA MET A 1 -15.42 -15.37 -7.58
C MET A 1 -14.28 -16.06 -6.88
N ASP A 2 -13.68 -17.04 -7.52
CA ASP A 2 -12.52 -17.76 -7.02
C ASP A 2 -11.28 -16.87 -7.25
N PHE A 3 -10.45 -16.69 -6.21
CA PHE A 3 -9.22 -15.89 -6.26
C PHE A 3 -8.04 -16.71 -6.79
N GLY A 4 -8.29 -17.93 -7.30
CA GLY A 4 -7.28 -18.91 -7.75
C GLY A 4 -6.30 -18.42 -8.83
N ASP A 5 -6.65 -17.39 -9.60
CA ASP A 5 -5.80 -16.85 -10.66
C ASP A 5 -5.01 -15.59 -10.26
N MET A 6 -5.17 -15.08 -9.03
CA MET A 6 -4.38 -13.95 -8.56
C MET A 6 -3.02 -14.43 -8.05
N THR A 7 -2.02 -14.39 -8.92
CA THR A 7 -0.62 -14.57 -8.50
C THR A 7 -0.24 -13.44 -7.53
N PRO A 8 0.40 -13.74 -6.38
CA PRO A 8 0.83 -12.69 -5.48
C PRO A 8 1.84 -11.79 -6.21
N ILE A 9 1.61 -10.48 -6.17
CA ILE A 9 2.60 -9.51 -6.63
C ILE A 9 3.66 -9.43 -5.55
N PHE A 10 4.72 -10.21 -5.71
CA PHE A 10 5.94 -10.03 -4.94
C PHE A 10 6.76 -8.94 -5.63
N GLY A 11 6.80 -7.76 -5.04
CA GLY A 11 7.60 -6.63 -5.52
C GLY A 11 8.48 -6.11 -4.41
N GLU A 12 9.69 -5.69 -4.76
CA GLU A 12 10.52 -4.88 -3.87
C GLU A 12 9.92 -3.47 -3.84
N VAL A 13 9.46 -3.03 -2.67
CA VAL A 13 8.97 -1.66 -2.50
C VAL A 13 10.14 -0.83 -2.03
N GLU A 14 10.62 0.06 -2.89
CA GLU A 14 11.55 1.09 -2.49
C GLU A 14 10.81 2.08 -1.58
N ALA A 15 11.06 2.01 -0.28
CA ALA A 15 10.63 3.04 0.63
C ALA A 15 11.51 4.27 0.44
N VAL A 16 10.90 5.43 0.27
CA VAL A 16 11.60 6.71 0.15
C VAL A 16 10.97 7.66 1.15
N TRP A 17 11.80 8.33 1.94
CA TRP A 17 11.33 9.35 2.87
C TRP A 17 10.72 10.53 2.10
N SER A 18 9.57 11.02 2.56
CA SER A 18 8.90 12.19 1.96
C SER A 18 9.70 13.50 2.12
N ALA A 19 10.70 13.50 2.99
CA ALA A 19 11.66 14.58 3.21
C ALA A 19 13.07 13.98 3.34
N PRO A 20 14.15 14.77 3.08
CA PRO A 20 15.51 14.29 3.27
C PRO A 20 15.70 13.80 4.71
N SER A 21 16.05 12.53 4.87
CA SER A 21 16.32 11.89 6.15
C SER A 21 17.59 11.06 6.05
N THR A 22 18.40 11.09 7.11
CA THR A 22 19.60 10.26 7.25
C THR A 22 19.30 8.93 7.95
N THR A 23 18.05 8.72 8.40
CA THR A 23 17.66 7.49 9.08
C THR A 23 17.55 6.35 8.06
N PRO A 24 18.28 5.24 8.26
CA PRO A 24 18.12 4.07 7.41
C PRO A 24 16.69 3.54 7.52
N LEU A 25 16.13 3.12 6.39
CA LEU A 25 14.83 2.47 6.37
C LEU A 25 15.04 1.02 6.83
N GLU A 26 14.50 0.72 8.00
CA GLU A 26 14.49 -0.65 8.50
C GLU A 26 13.58 -1.52 7.63
N PRO A 27 13.92 -2.81 7.44
CA PRO A 27 13.05 -3.74 6.72
C PRO A 27 11.66 -3.78 7.34
N PHE A 28 10.63 -3.72 6.50
CA PHE A 28 9.25 -3.86 6.92
C PHE A 28 8.54 -4.88 6.04
N LEU A 29 7.52 -5.53 6.59
CA LEU A 29 6.60 -6.37 5.85
C LEU A 29 5.27 -5.64 5.72
N PHE A 30 4.69 -5.69 4.52
CA PHE A 30 3.32 -5.24 4.30
C PHE A 30 2.47 -6.40 3.77
N ARG A 31 1.20 -6.44 4.20
CA ARG A 31 0.19 -7.38 3.74
C ARG A 31 -1.03 -6.60 3.28
N VAL A 32 -1.46 -6.84 2.04
CA VAL A 32 -2.64 -6.22 1.44
C VAL A 32 -3.66 -7.31 1.11
N HIS A 33 -4.92 -7.12 1.50
CA HIS A 33 -6.00 -8.00 1.10
C HIS A 33 -7.36 -7.28 1.06
N GLY A 34 -8.33 -7.84 0.35
CA GLY A 34 -9.70 -7.32 0.31
C GLY A 34 -10.40 -7.39 1.67
N LEU A 35 -11.39 -6.51 1.91
CA LEU A 35 -12.26 -6.60 3.08
C LEU A 35 -13.31 -7.70 2.90
N GLN A 36 -13.66 -8.41 3.98
CA GLN A 36 -14.65 -9.50 3.91
C GLN A 36 -16.04 -9.01 3.49
N ASN A 37 -16.44 -7.81 3.93
CA ASN A 37 -17.75 -7.23 3.64
C ASN A 37 -17.75 -6.28 2.42
N ASP A 38 -16.57 -5.91 1.93
CA ASP A 38 -16.39 -5.07 0.73
C ASP A 38 -15.10 -5.49 0.00
N PRO A 39 -15.19 -6.47 -0.92
CA PRO A 39 -14.03 -6.93 -1.68
C PRO A 39 -13.38 -5.84 -2.55
N SER A 40 -14.07 -4.70 -2.78
CA SER A 40 -13.52 -3.56 -3.51
C SER A 40 -12.70 -2.62 -2.62
N GLY A 41 -12.77 -2.78 -1.31
CA GLY A 41 -11.92 -2.11 -0.34
C GLY A 41 -10.70 -2.94 0.00
N LEU A 42 -9.60 -2.27 0.37
CA LEU A 42 -8.34 -2.90 0.76
C LEU A 42 -8.05 -2.65 2.24
N ARG A 43 -7.60 -3.70 2.92
CA ARG A 43 -6.91 -3.64 4.21
C ARG A 43 -5.42 -3.75 3.96
N ILE A 44 -4.67 -2.80 4.50
CA ILE A 44 -3.21 -2.72 4.41
C ILE A 44 -2.67 -2.80 5.83
N ILE A 45 -1.83 -3.79 6.10
CA ILE A 45 -1.14 -3.97 7.39
C ILE A 45 0.36 -3.85 7.12
N VAL A 46 1.07 -3.08 7.93
CA VAL A 46 2.51 -2.88 7.83
C VAL A 46 3.15 -3.12 9.19
N THR A 47 4.26 -3.83 9.26
CA THR A 47 5.00 -4.08 10.50
C THR A 47 6.51 -4.01 10.28
N ASP A 48 7.23 -3.50 11.28
CA ASP A 48 8.69 -3.46 11.34
C ASP A 48 9.31 -4.67 12.09
N PHE A 49 8.49 -5.65 12.49
CA PHE A 49 8.87 -6.81 13.29
C PHE A 49 9.48 -6.52 14.68
N GLN A 50 9.50 -5.27 15.11
CA GLN A 50 10.05 -4.87 16.40
C GLN A 50 8.94 -4.42 17.34
N SER A 51 8.36 -3.26 17.05
CA SER A 51 7.40 -2.60 17.95
C SER A 51 6.29 -1.85 17.23
N ASN A 52 6.44 -1.61 15.92
CA ASN A 52 5.47 -0.83 15.17
C ASN A 52 4.67 -1.74 14.24
N THR A 53 3.35 -1.68 14.39
CA THR A 53 2.40 -2.25 13.43
C THR A 53 1.32 -1.21 13.15
N PHE A 54 1.13 -0.91 11.87
CA PHE A 54 0.15 0.05 11.39
C PHE A 54 -0.87 -0.65 10.52
N GLU A 55 -2.11 -0.17 10.61
CA GLU A 55 -3.22 -0.65 9.80
C GLU A 55 -3.90 0.53 9.12
N ALA A 56 -4.22 0.35 7.84
CA ALA A 56 -5.05 1.26 7.08
C ALA A 56 -6.13 0.49 6.32
N ILE A 57 -7.36 1.00 6.37
CA ILE A 57 -8.45 0.55 5.51
C ILE A 57 -8.67 1.63 4.45
N ARG A 58 -8.82 1.21 3.19
CA ARG A 58 -9.13 2.07 2.05
C ARG A 58 -10.35 1.55 1.33
N THR A 59 -11.39 2.38 1.20
CA THR A 59 -12.56 2.06 0.39
C THR A 59 -12.24 2.19 -1.10
N ARG A 60 -13.08 1.61 -1.95
CA ARG A 60 -12.97 1.76 -3.40
C ARG A 60 -12.79 3.21 -3.85
N HIS A 61 -13.65 4.12 -3.36
CA HIS A 61 -13.60 5.54 -3.70
C HIS A 61 -12.24 6.17 -3.32
N GLN A 62 -11.72 5.85 -2.13
CA GLN A 62 -10.40 6.35 -1.71
C GLN A 62 -9.26 5.80 -2.57
N LEU A 63 -9.37 4.57 -3.06
CA LEU A 63 -8.38 3.99 -3.97
C LEU A 63 -8.44 4.65 -5.36
N GLU A 64 -9.64 4.94 -5.86
CA GLU A 64 -9.85 5.70 -7.10
C GLU A 64 -9.27 7.12 -6.98
N ASP A 65 -9.48 7.81 -5.86
CA ASP A 65 -8.90 9.12 -5.59
C ASP A 65 -7.36 9.08 -5.53
N MET A 66 -6.77 8.06 -4.92
CA MET A 66 -5.31 7.89 -4.86
C MET A 66 -4.70 7.63 -6.24
N TRP A 67 -5.41 6.91 -7.11
CA TRP A 67 -5.00 6.71 -8.50
C TRP A 67 -4.99 8.02 -9.28
N ILE A 68 -6.05 8.82 -9.15
CA ILE A 68 -6.18 10.13 -9.80
C ILE A 68 -5.08 11.09 -9.31
N TYR A 69 -4.79 11.09 -8.00
CA TYR A 69 -3.69 11.91 -7.45
C TYR A 69 -2.33 11.55 -8.06
N ARG A 70 -2.06 10.27 -8.28
CA ARG A 70 -0.81 9.80 -8.88
C ARG A 70 -0.66 10.22 -10.35
N LEU A 71 -1.76 10.22 -11.11
CA LEU A 71 -1.75 10.69 -12.51
C LEU A 71 -1.55 12.21 -12.61
N ASN A 72 -2.11 12.98 -11.67
CA ASN A 72 -2.00 14.44 -11.69
C ASN A 72 -0.60 14.98 -11.31
N LYS A 73 0.27 14.15 -10.71
CA LYS A 73 1.69 14.48 -10.51
C LYS A 73 2.60 14.11 -11.69
N GLY A 74 2.03 13.61 -12.80
CA GLY A 74 2.73 13.26 -14.04
C GLY A 74 2.48 14.20 -15.23
N GLY A 75 2.09 15.46 -15.02
CA GLY A 75 2.00 16.50 -16.08
C GLY A 75 3.30 17.32 -16.21
N PRO A 76 3.66 17.81 -17.42
CA PRO A 76 5.04 18.10 -17.80
C PRO A 76 5.63 19.32 -17.09
N SER A 77 6.95 19.26 -16.90
CA SER A 77 7.88 20.35 -16.62
C SER A 77 7.66 21.58 -17.49
#